data_AF-A0A0F9QR40-F1
#
_entry.id   AF-A0A0F9QR40-F1
#
_cell.length_a   1.000
_cell.length_b   1.000
_cell.length_c   1.000
_cell.angle_alpha   90.00
_cell.angle_beta   90.00
_cell.angle_gamma   90.00
#
_symmetry.space_group_name_H-M   'P 1'
#
loop_
_entity.id
_entity.type
_entity.pdbx_description
1 polymer ?
#
loop_
_entity_poly.entity_id
_entity_poly.type
_entity_poly.pdbx_seq_one_letter_code
_entity_poly.pdbx_strand_id
1 'polypeptide(L)' 'MPRIEELYAYISHEPDDPDDEGVCAFMASNGWMPMVGADEARMTSLREKAQQLVNVSGNTITLVRFSVKTVLETIEPE' A
#
# COMPACT_ATOMS: atom_id res chain seq x y z
N MET A 1 18.20 -8.63 -3.57
CA MET A 1 16.98 -7.88 -3.94
C MET A 1 17.42 -6.55 -4.53
N PRO A 2 16.76 -6.03 -5.58
CA PRO A 2 17.13 -4.74 -6.16
C PRO A 2 16.90 -3.60 -5.17
N ARG A 3 17.58 -2.47 -5.40
CA ARG A 3 17.34 -1.24 -4.64
C ARG A 3 15.89 -0.79 -4.89
N ILE A 4 15.20 -0.42 -3.81
CA ILE A 4 13.85 0.15 -3.91
C ILE A 4 13.99 1.58 -4.44
N GLU A 5 13.50 1.81 -5.65
CA GLU A 5 13.37 3.14 -6.27
C GLU A 5 11.93 3.63 -6.26
N GLU A 6 10.96 2.72 -6.14
CA GLU A 6 9.54 3.04 -6.22
C GLU A 6 8.76 2.19 -5.22
N LEU A 7 7.63 2.72 -4.78
CA LEU A 7 6.67 2.04 -3.94
C LEU A 7 5.29 2.13 -4.57
N TYR A 8 4.54 1.05 -4.44
CA TYR A 8 3.18 0.90 -4.90
C TYR A 8 2.34 0.58 -3.67
N ALA A 9 1.27 1.35 -3.44
CA ALA A 9 0.40 1.17 -2.29
C ALA A 9 -1.07 1.21 -2.70
N TYR A 10 -1.90 0.38 -2.06
CA TYR A 10 -3.34 0.57 -2.11
C TYR A 10 -3.77 1.58 -1.05
N ILE A 11 -4.43 2.64 -1.48
CA ILE A 11 -4.89 3.77 -0.66
C ILE A 11 -6.42 3.76 -0.63
N SER A 12 -7.02 3.74 0.55
CA SER A 12 -8.45 3.97 0.74
C SER A 12 -8.74 5.45 0.93
N HIS A 13 -9.87 5.90 0.41
CA HIS A 13 -10.38 7.26 0.52
C HIS A 13 -11.61 7.27 1.41
N GLU A 14 -11.68 8.18 2.37
CA GLU A 14 -12.89 8.35 3.16
C GLU A 14 -14.04 8.87 2.27
N PRO A 15 -15.26 8.30 2.37
CA PRO A 15 -16.35 8.65 1.47
C PRO A 15 -16.76 10.13 1.51
N ASP A 16 -16.63 10.76 2.67
CA ASP A 16 -17.06 12.14 2.94
C ASP A 16 -15.91 13.15 2.91
N ASP A 17 -14.65 12.67 2.84
CA ASP A 17 -13.45 13.51 2.76
C ASP A 17 -12.38 12.83 1.87
N PRO A 18 -12.33 13.16 0.57
CA PRO A 18 -11.38 12.53 -0.35
C PRO A 18 -9.93 12.98 -0.12
N ASP A 19 -9.69 14.02 0.69
CA ASP A 19 -8.33 14.40 1.09
C ASP A 19 -7.85 13.61 2.33
N ASP A 20 -8.74 12.82 2.97
CA ASP A 20 -8.40 11.88 4.04
C ASP A 20 -8.15 10.48 3.46
N GLU A 21 -6.86 10.12 3.40
CA GLU A 21 -6.36 8.92 2.75
C GLU A 21 -5.64 7.99 3.76
N GLY A 22 -5.84 6.68 3.59
CA GLY A 22 -5.20 5.65 4.42
C GLY A 22 -4.58 4.53 3.60
N VAL A 23 -3.43 3.98 4.05
CA VAL A 23 -2.84 2.77 3.44
C VAL A 23 -3.64 1.54 3.86
N CYS A 24 -4.13 0.79 2.87
CA CYS A 24 -4.88 -0.45 3.11
C CYS A 24 -3.99 -1.51 3.76
N ALA A 25 -4.58 -2.32 4.64
CA ALA A 25 -3.94 -3.50 5.21
C ALA A 25 -4.93 -4.68 5.26
N PHE A 26 -4.39 -5.90 5.29
CA PHE A 26 -5.19 -7.10 5.50
C PHE A 26 -4.55 -7.99 6.57
N MET A 27 -5.36 -8.81 7.23
CA MET A 27 -4.86 -9.79 8.20
C MET A 27 -4.28 -11.00 7.45
N ALA A 28 -2.97 -11.19 7.53
CA ALA A 28 -2.28 -12.42 7.11
C ALA A 28 -2.08 -13.36 8.30
N SER A 29 -1.58 -14.58 8.05
CA SER A 29 -1.33 -15.57 9.11
C SER A 29 -0.32 -15.12 10.16
N ASN A 30 0.55 -14.18 9.82
CA ASN A 30 1.57 -13.59 10.67
C ASN A 30 1.23 -12.19 11.18
N GLY A 31 -0.02 -11.72 11.02
CA GLY A 31 -0.51 -10.44 11.51
C GLY A 31 -0.96 -9.48 10.41
N TRP A 32 -1.17 -8.23 10.77
CA TRP A 32 -1.56 -7.18 9.83
C TRP A 32 -0.45 -6.91 8.83
N MET A 33 -0.78 -7.04 7.54
CA MET A 33 0.11 -6.79 6.43
C MET A 33 -0.37 -5.58 5.64
N PRO A 34 0.40 -4.48 5.60
CA PRO A 34 0.06 -3.34 4.76
C PRO A 34 0.22 -3.73 3.28
N MET A 35 -0.67 -3.22 2.44
CA MET A 35 -0.67 -3.44 1.00
C MET A 35 0.25 -2.43 0.32
N VAL A 36 1.55 -2.52 0.62
CA VAL A 36 2.63 -1.72 0.05
C VAL A 36 3.77 -2.61 -0.45
N GLY A 37 4.36 -2.28 -1.59
CA GLY A 37 5.48 -3.06 -2.15
C GLY A 37 6.28 -2.29 -3.20
N ALA A 38 7.48 -2.77 -3.49
CA ALA A 38 8.38 -2.19 -4.49
C ALA A 38 8.30 -2.88 -5.87
N ASP A 39 7.30 -3.74 -6.08
CA ASP A 39 7.09 -4.53 -7.29
C ASP A 39 5.66 -4.36 -7.77
N GLU A 40 5.50 -3.68 -8.92
CA GLU A 40 4.21 -3.40 -9.53
C GLU A 40 3.42 -4.66 -9.86
N ALA A 41 4.08 -5.68 -10.41
CA ALA A 41 3.42 -6.92 -10.83
C ALA A 41 2.85 -7.66 -9.62
N ARG A 42 3.63 -7.68 -8.52
CA ARG A 42 3.15 -8.22 -7.23
C ARG A 42 2.01 -7.39 -6.65
N MET A 43 2.07 -6.06 -6.72
CA MET A 43 0.98 -5.23 -6.19
C MET A 43 -0.29 -5.33 -7.04
N THR A 44 -0.15 -5.47 -8.36
CA THR A 44 -1.27 -5.69 -9.27
C THR A 44 -1.95 -7.04 -9.01
N SER A 45 -1.21 -8.09 -8.65
CA SER A 45 -1.80 -9.39 -8.30
C SER A 45 -2.66 -9.35 -7.03
N LEU A 46 -2.49 -8.34 -6.18
CA LEU A 46 -3.31 -8.12 -4.99
C LEU A 46 -4.65 -7.41 -5.28
N ARG A 47 -4.97 -7.12 -6.55
CA ARG A 47 -6.21 -6.43 -6.94
C ARG A 47 -7.46 -7.11 -6.38
N GLU A 48 -7.53 -8.43 -6.40
CA GLU A 48 -8.68 -9.17 -5.86
C GLU A 48 -8.85 -8.95 -4.35
N LYS A 49 -7.74 -8.78 -3.61
CA LYS A 49 -7.78 -8.44 -2.18
C LYS A 49 -8.23 -7.00 -1.97
N ALA A 50 -7.76 -6.05 -2.78
CA ALA A 50 -8.25 -4.68 -2.73
C ALA A 50 -9.76 -4.62 -3.03
N GLN A 51 -10.26 -5.39 -3.99
CA GLN A 51 -11.68 -5.47 -4.29
C GLN A 51 -12.50 -6.04 -3.12
N GLN A 52 -11.97 -7.03 -2.40
CA GLN A 52 -12.60 -7.54 -1.18
C GLN A 52 -12.72 -6.45 -0.12
N LEU A 53 -11.68 -5.63 0.06
CA LEU A 53 -11.72 -4.50 0.99
C LEU A 53 -12.76 -3.46 0.60
N VAL A 54 -12.82 -3.06 -0.68
CA VAL A 54 -13.87 -2.16 -1.20
C VAL A 54 -15.27 -2.65 -0.84
N ASN A 55 -15.53 -3.96 -1.01
CA ASN A 55 -16.84 -4.53 -0.73
C ASN A 55 -17.20 -4.55 0.76
N VAL A 56 -16.20 -4.56 1.66
CA VAL A 56 -16.40 -4.60 3.11
C VAL A 56 -16.50 -3.20 3.70
N SER A 57 -15.63 -2.28 3.28
CA SER A 57 -15.59 -0.92 3.83
C SER A 57 -16.58 0.02 3.15
N GLY A 58 -16.89 -0.21 1.86
CA GLY A 58 -17.60 0.76 1.02
C GLY A 58 -16.71 1.90 0.52
N ASN A 59 -15.44 1.94 0.92
CA ASN A 59 -14.51 3.01 0.53
C ASN A 59 -13.96 2.74 -0.87
N THR A 60 -13.69 3.83 -1.59
CA THR A 60 -12.93 3.74 -2.84
C THR A 60 -11.48 3.41 -2.50
N ILE A 61 -10.86 2.50 -3.27
CA ILE A 61 -9.45 2.13 -3.11
C ILE A 61 -8.71 2.34 -4.44
N THR A 62 -7.55 3.00 -4.39
CA THR A 62 -6.68 3.29 -5.54
C THR A 62 -5.31 2.65 -5.36
N LEU A 63 -4.76 2.05 -6.43
CA LEU A 63 -3.35 1.67 -6.46
C LEU A 63 -2.51 2.87 -6.91
N VAL A 64 -1.64 3.37 -6.05
CA VAL A 64 -0.81 4.56 -6.27
C VAL A 64 0.66 4.16 -6.38
N ARG A 65 1.39 4.78 -7.32
CA ARG A 65 2.85 4.67 -7.48
C ARG A 65 3.52 5.92 -6.92
N PHE A 66 4.41 5.72 -5.96
CA PHE A 66 5.33 6.72 -5.44
C PHE A 66 6.73 6.44 -5.99
N SER A 67 7.32 7.39 -6.71
CA SER A 67 8.62 7.23 -7.38
C SER A 67 9.71 8.17 -6.86
N VAL A 68 9.37 9.11 -5.99
CA VAL A 68 10.34 10.01 -5.38
C VAL A 68 10.86 9.39 -4.09
N LYS A 69 12.16 9.12 -4.05
CA LYS A 69 12.85 8.63 -2.86
C LYS A 69 13.78 9.69 -2.30
N THR A 70 13.59 10.02 -1.03
CA THR A 70 14.53 10.81 -0.24
C THR A 70 14.98 9.97 0.94
N VAL A 71 16.28 9.73 1.07
CA VAL A 71 16.85 9.05 2.24
C VAL A 71 17.03 10.08 3.34
N LEU A 72 16.26 9.94 4.42
CA LEU A 72 16.31 10.86 5.57
C LEU A 72 17.37 10.44 6.59
N GLU A 73 17.51 9.13 6.82
CA GLU A 73 18.42 8.55 7.80
C GLU A 73 18.82 7.13 7.37
N THR A 74 20.00 6.69 7.81
CA THR A 74 20.45 5.29 7.72
C THR A 74 20.80 4.81 9.12
N ILE A 75 20.19 3.71 9.55
CA ILE A 75 20.47 3.04 10.82
C ILE A 75 21.34 1.82 10.51
N GLU A 76 22.49 1.70 11.18
CA GLU A 76 23.46 0.62 10.99
C GLU A 76 23.40 -0.39 12.15
N PRO A 77 23.75 -1.67 11.94
CA PRO A 77 23.92 -2.63 13.03
C PRO A 77 25.03 -2.20 14.01
N GLU A 78 24.87 -2.56 15.29
CA GLU A 78 25.93 -2.45 16.31
C GLU A 78 26.97 -3.58 16.20
#